data_AF-A0AAD7SR38-F1
#
_entry.id   AF-A0AAD7SR38-F1
#
_cell.length_a   1.000
_cell.length_b   1.000
_cell.length_c   1.000
_cell.angle_alpha   90.00
_cell.angle_beta   90.00
_cell.angle_gamma   90.00
#
_symmetry.space_group_name_H-M   'P 1'
#
loop_
_entity.id
_entity.type
_entity.pdbx_description
1 polymer ?
#
loop_
_entity_poly.entity_id
_entity_poly.type
_entity_poly.pdbx_seq_one_letter_code
_entity_poly.pdbx_strand_id
1 'polypeptide(L)'
;MIPGPYSYGRSFLGLDKCNACVGTSICKKFFKEDIRRWYFANYTDDSESWRPVVLSRLISQSLHEASDRSICHSAGRSRTCSIEAVLRATPRFQDWARSHLLLPNMVQGLATPMLRCPSQRLLDRLVRRYAEVADAGSVQMKHFTERDKLRLLYTLAVNQHPLLLQMFPGTEGWPFPRYYGSCGRMMVWTSTRPIRSAYGSSLETRADMAYQLLHVTLGLSANSLRFSLYYTSVTEDMFATLEDGKLFIVDASTIGIIDQLEGTLAASLEAGT
;
A
#
# COMPACT_ATOMS: atom_id res chain seq x y z
N MET A 1 -32.60 8.12 7.00
CA MET A 1 -32.29 6.68 6.97
C MET A 1 -31.20 6.44 8.00
N ILE A 2 -31.54 5.80 9.11
CA ILE A 2 -30.60 5.51 10.20
C ILE A 2 -29.71 4.35 9.71
N PRO A 3 -28.37 4.50 9.68
CA PRO A 3 -27.51 3.40 9.26
C PRO A 3 -27.68 2.24 10.23
N GLY A 4 -27.91 1.03 9.70
CA GLY A 4 -28.05 -0.18 10.50
C GLY A 4 -26.78 -0.44 11.33
N PRO A 5 -26.86 -1.29 12.38
CA PRO A 5 -25.75 -1.53 13.33
C PRO A 5 -24.45 -2.09 12.71
N TYR A 6 -24.46 -2.43 11.41
CA TYR A 6 -23.34 -2.97 10.65
C TYR A 6 -22.80 -2.02 9.57
N SER A 7 -23.39 -0.83 9.43
CA SER A 7 -23.05 0.15 8.40
C SER A 7 -21.81 0.96 8.79
N TYR A 8 -20.79 0.93 7.93
CA TYR A 8 -19.63 1.79 8.06
C TYR A 8 -19.97 3.22 7.62
N GLY A 9 -19.90 4.17 8.56
CA GLY A 9 -20.12 5.58 8.25
C GLY A 9 -19.02 6.17 7.35
N ARG A 10 -19.36 7.21 6.57
CA ARG A 10 -18.40 7.91 5.69
C ARG A 10 -17.18 8.44 6.45
N SER A 11 -17.39 8.95 7.67
CA SER A 11 -16.30 9.43 8.53
C SER A 11 -15.39 8.28 9.00
N PHE A 12 -15.95 7.11 9.33
CA PHE A 12 -15.15 5.94 9.69
C PHE A 12 -14.21 5.54 8.55
N LEU A 13 -14.73 5.47 7.33
CA LEU A 13 -13.94 5.16 6.14
C LEU A 13 -12.99 6.30 5.73
N GLY A 14 -13.16 7.52 6.25
CA GLY A 14 -12.41 8.69 5.82
C GLY A 14 -12.80 9.17 4.41
N LEU A 15 -14.05 8.90 4.00
CA LEU A 15 -14.57 9.27 2.68
C LEU A 15 -14.83 10.76 2.54
N ASP A 16 -15.02 11.47 3.65
CA ASP A 16 -15.02 12.94 3.71
C ASP A 16 -13.68 13.54 3.23
N LYS A 17 -12.61 12.75 3.24
CA LYS A 17 -11.29 13.12 2.72
C LYS A 17 -10.97 12.49 1.36
N CYS A 18 -11.92 11.86 0.64
CA CYS A 18 -11.58 10.98 -0.49
C CYS A 18 -11.16 11.62 -1.81
N ASN A 19 -10.88 12.92 -1.78
CA ASN A 19 -10.08 13.52 -2.83
C ASN A 19 -8.57 13.45 -2.49
N ALA A 20 -8.21 13.13 -1.24
CA ALA A 20 -6.87 12.76 -0.75
C ALA A 20 -6.97 11.50 0.15
N CYS A 21 -7.28 10.37 -0.49
CA CYS A 21 -7.45 9.06 0.14
C CYS A 21 -6.59 7.99 -0.51
N VAL A 22 -6.60 6.78 0.08
CA VAL A 22 -5.91 5.60 -0.46
C VAL A 22 -6.58 5.12 -1.74
N GLY A 23 -7.92 5.10 -1.76
CA GLY A 23 -8.65 4.68 -2.94
C GLY A 23 -10.14 4.45 -2.72
N THR A 24 -10.77 3.86 -3.72
CA THR A 24 -12.23 3.71 -3.81
C THR A 24 -12.69 2.38 -4.42
N SER A 25 -11.76 1.52 -4.83
CA SER A 25 -11.99 0.25 -5.54
C SER A 25 -13.04 -0.64 -4.87
N ILE A 26 -13.09 -0.66 -3.54
CA ILE A 26 -13.96 -1.55 -2.76
C ILE A 26 -15.11 -0.83 -2.04
N CYS A 27 -15.27 0.48 -2.24
CA CYS A 27 -16.29 1.26 -1.51
C CYS A 27 -17.72 0.74 -1.69
N LYS A 28 -18.07 0.28 -2.90
CA LYS A 28 -19.39 -0.29 -3.16
C LYS A 28 -19.69 -1.48 -2.23
N LYS A 29 -18.69 -2.31 -1.93
CA LYS A 29 -18.83 -3.49 -1.06
C LYS A 29 -19.04 -3.11 0.41
N PHE A 30 -18.45 -2.01 0.87
CA PHE A 30 -18.75 -1.45 2.20
C PHE A 30 -20.21 -0.99 2.32
N PHE A 31 -20.76 -0.37 1.27
CA PHE A 31 -22.13 0.17 1.30
C PHE A 31 -23.21 -0.87 1.00
N LYS A 32 -22.87 -1.95 0.31
CA LYS A 32 -23.75 -3.11 0.06
C LYS A 32 -23.74 -4.14 1.19
N GLU A 33 -22.97 -3.91 2.24
CA GLU A 33 -22.75 -4.84 3.35
C GLU A 33 -22.10 -6.17 2.91
N ASP A 34 -21.31 -6.17 1.82
CA ASP A 34 -20.44 -7.28 1.40
C ASP A 34 -19.15 -7.33 2.23
N ILE A 35 -18.92 -6.31 3.06
CA ILE A 35 -17.93 -6.28 4.13
C ILE A 35 -18.68 -6.03 5.44
N ARG A 36 -18.52 -6.92 6.42
CA ARG A 36 -19.23 -6.85 7.71
C ARG A 36 -18.26 -6.95 8.87
N ARG A 37 -18.56 -6.27 9.97
CA ARG A 37 -17.82 -6.39 11.23
C ARG A 37 -18.60 -7.30 12.17
N TRP A 38 -18.14 -8.53 12.36
CA TRP A 38 -18.66 -9.46 13.36
C TRP A 38 -17.49 -10.06 14.13
N TYR A 39 -17.08 -9.42 15.24
CA TYR A 39 -15.83 -9.66 16.00
C TYR A 39 -14.54 -9.48 15.18
N PHE A 40 -14.45 -10.08 14.00
CA PHE A 40 -13.50 -9.84 12.92
C PHE A 40 -14.22 -9.24 11.72
N ALA A 41 -13.47 -8.65 10.78
CA ALA A 41 -14.06 -8.20 9.54
C ALA A 41 -14.13 -9.38 8.56
N ASN A 42 -15.27 -9.57 7.90
CA ASN A 42 -15.44 -10.57 6.86
C ASN A 42 -15.76 -9.88 5.53
N TYR A 43 -15.28 -10.49 4.45
CA TYR A 43 -15.43 -10.05 3.07
C TYR A 43 -16.06 -11.15 2.24
N THR A 44 -16.94 -10.79 1.32
CA THR A 44 -17.54 -11.74 0.39
C THR A 44 -17.43 -11.21 -1.05
N ASP A 45 -17.05 -12.08 -1.97
CA ASP A 45 -17.05 -11.77 -3.41
C ASP A 45 -18.46 -11.89 -4.01
N ASP A 46 -19.23 -12.86 -3.47
CA ASP A 46 -20.65 -13.14 -3.72
C ASP A 46 -21.28 -13.55 -2.38
N SER A 47 -22.61 -13.48 -2.19
CA SER A 47 -23.28 -13.72 -0.89
C SER A 47 -23.05 -15.11 -0.25
N GLU A 48 -22.36 -16.01 -0.94
CA GLU A 48 -22.28 -17.43 -0.62
C GLU A 48 -20.96 -17.86 0.08
N SER A 49 -19.89 -17.05 0.08
CA SER A 49 -18.63 -17.42 0.77
C SER A 49 -17.91 -16.26 1.47
N TRP A 50 -18.16 -16.14 2.77
CA TRP A 50 -17.48 -15.17 3.63
C TRP A 50 -16.05 -15.61 3.95
N ARG A 51 -15.10 -14.68 3.78
CA ARG A 51 -13.69 -14.87 4.11
C ARG A 51 -13.25 -13.82 5.13
N PRO A 52 -12.47 -14.19 6.15
CA PRO A 52 -11.97 -13.22 7.11
C PRO A 52 -10.97 -12.28 6.45
N VAL A 53 -11.09 -10.99 6.74
CA VAL A 53 -10.22 -9.91 6.26
C VAL A 53 -9.74 -9.02 7.38
N VAL A 54 -8.62 -8.35 7.13
CA VAL A 54 -8.16 -7.23 7.95
C VAL A 54 -8.70 -5.93 7.36
N LEU A 55 -9.26 -5.09 8.23
CA LEU A 55 -9.55 -3.70 7.94
C LEU A 55 -8.53 -2.86 8.68
N SER A 56 -7.71 -2.11 7.96
CA SER A 56 -6.77 -1.17 8.56
C SER A 56 -6.83 0.18 7.91
N ARG A 57 -6.51 1.20 8.71
CA ARG A 57 -6.17 2.52 8.18
C ARG A 57 -4.77 2.50 7.61
N LEU A 58 -4.52 3.37 6.63
CA LEU A 58 -3.20 3.55 6.04
C LEU A 58 -2.12 3.86 7.10
N ILE A 59 -2.46 4.72 8.05
CA ILE A 59 -1.68 5.04 9.26
C ILE A 59 -2.67 5.24 10.42
N SER A 60 -2.17 5.29 11.66
CA SER A 60 -3.04 5.58 12.81
C SER A 60 -3.77 6.92 12.62
N GLN A 61 -4.91 7.07 13.28
CA GLN A 61 -5.70 8.30 13.16
C GLN A 61 -4.90 9.55 13.58
N SER A 62 -4.12 9.46 14.66
CA SER A 62 -3.27 10.58 15.11
C SER A 62 -2.21 10.96 14.07
N LEU A 63 -1.62 9.97 13.39
CA LEU A 63 -0.64 10.22 12.33
C LEU A 63 -1.30 10.83 11.09
N HIS A 64 -2.52 10.38 10.73
CA HIS A 64 -3.30 11.01 9.66
C HIS A 64 -3.59 12.48 9.96
N GLU A 65 -4.01 12.81 11.19
CA GLU A 65 -4.27 14.19 11.60
C GLU A 65 -2.98 15.02 11.61
N ALA A 66 -1.86 14.46 12.03
CA ALA A 66 -0.55 15.11 11.96
C ALA A 66 -0.13 15.40 10.51
N SER A 67 -0.31 14.43 9.61
CA SER A 67 -0.03 14.59 8.17
C SER A 67 -0.94 15.66 7.55
N ASP A 68 -2.24 15.64 7.84
CA ASP A 68 -3.18 16.64 7.34
C ASP A 68 -2.82 18.05 7.82
N ARG A 69 -2.44 18.20 9.11
CA ARG A 69 -1.94 19.46 9.66
C ARG A 69 -0.67 19.92 8.97
N SER A 70 0.28 19.02 8.72
CA SER A 70 1.53 19.34 8.01
C SER A 70 1.27 19.86 6.60
N ILE A 71 0.36 19.22 5.86
CA ILE A 71 -0.03 19.65 4.51
C ILE A 71 -0.73 21.02 4.57
N CYS A 72 -1.61 21.26 5.53
CA CYS A 72 -2.25 22.57 5.67
C CYS A 72 -1.24 23.67 6.04
N HIS A 73 -0.29 23.37 6.93
CA HIS A 73 0.76 24.31 7.33
C HIS A 73 1.66 24.71 6.16
N SER A 74 2.01 23.78 5.26
CA SER A 74 2.80 24.11 4.07
C SER A 74 2.09 25.07 3.10
N ALA A 75 0.77 25.23 3.24
CA ALA A 75 -0.03 26.22 2.49
C ALA A 75 -0.35 27.49 3.30
N GLY A 76 0.32 27.71 4.43
CA GLY A 76 0.09 28.87 5.31
C GLY A 76 -1.26 28.85 6.03
N ARG A 77 -1.89 27.67 6.19
CA ARG A 77 -3.17 27.51 6.90
C ARG A 77 -2.94 27.00 8.33
N SER A 78 -3.70 27.52 9.28
CA SER A 78 -3.43 27.34 10.72
C SER A 78 -3.81 25.97 11.30
N ARG A 79 -4.94 25.37 10.88
CA ARG A 79 -5.42 24.09 11.46
C ARG A 79 -6.13 23.16 10.48
N THR A 80 -6.96 23.71 9.61
CA THR A 80 -7.79 22.93 8.69
C THR A 80 -7.76 23.53 7.30
N CYS A 81 -7.75 22.68 6.28
CA CYS A 81 -7.80 23.07 4.89
C CYS A 81 -8.39 21.92 4.06
N SER A 82 -8.72 22.20 2.80
CA SER A 82 -8.96 21.13 1.83
C SER A 82 -7.60 20.55 1.41
N ILE A 83 -7.29 19.33 1.87
CA ILE A 83 -6.05 18.63 1.53
C ILE A 83 -5.93 18.47 0.01
N GLU A 84 -7.03 18.14 -0.67
CA GLU A 84 -7.05 18.12 -2.14
C GLU A 84 -6.66 19.47 -2.73
N ALA A 85 -7.28 20.56 -2.29
CA ALA A 85 -7.02 21.87 -2.88
C ALA A 85 -5.56 22.29 -2.69
N VAL A 86 -4.98 22.00 -1.51
CA VAL A 86 -3.57 22.26 -1.23
C VAL A 86 -2.67 21.42 -2.13
N LEU A 87 -2.89 20.10 -2.19
CA LEU A 87 -2.07 19.21 -3.01
C LEU A 87 -2.15 19.58 -4.50
N ARG A 88 -3.35 19.91 -5.00
CA ARG A 88 -3.57 20.35 -6.39
C ARG A 88 -2.81 21.63 -6.75
N ALA A 89 -2.62 22.51 -5.77
CA ALA A 89 -1.90 23.77 -5.97
C ALA A 89 -0.37 23.59 -5.97
N THR A 90 0.16 22.42 -5.60
CA THR A 90 1.61 22.20 -5.58
C THR A 90 2.18 22.07 -7.00
N PRO A 91 3.38 22.63 -7.28
CA PRO A 91 4.05 22.43 -8.57
C PRO A 91 4.23 20.96 -8.92
N ARG A 92 4.57 20.13 -7.93
CA ARG A 92 4.68 18.67 -8.08
C ARG A 92 3.41 18.06 -8.67
N PHE A 93 2.25 18.39 -8.10
CA PHE A 93 1.00 17.84 -8.62
C PHE A 93 0.64 18.40 -10.00
N GLN A 94 0.94 19.67 -10.29
CA GLN A 94 0.70 20.26 -11.61
C GLN A 94 1.50 19.55 -12.71
N ASP A 95 2.74 19.17 -12.44
CA ASP A 95 3.56 18.39 -13.37
C ASP A 95 3.07 16.95 -13.48
N TRP A 96 2.75 16.33 -12.34
CA TRP A 96 2.17 14.99 -12.26
C TRP A 96 0.85 14.86 -13.04
N ALA A 97 -0.04 15.83 -12.88
CA ALA A 97 -1.35 15.93 -13.52
C ALA A 97 -1.23 15.97 -15.05
N ARG A 98 -0.25 16.71 -15.57
CA ARG A 98 -0.01 16.85 -17.02
C ARG A 98 0.74 15.68 -17.64
N SER A 99 1.43 14.88 -16.83
CA SER A 99 2.23 13.77 -17.34
C SER A 99 1.41 12.52 -17.68
N HIS A 100 1.81 11.83 -18.75
CA HIS A 100 1.32 10.50 -19.09
C HIS A 100 2.21 9.38 -18.54
N LEU A 101 3.38 9.71 -17.97
CA LEU A 101 4.32 8.76 -17.38
C LEU A 101 4.65 9.17 -15.95
N LEU A 102 4.89 8.19 -15.09
CA LEU A 102 5.39 8.46 -13.75
C LEU A 102 6.92 8.46 -13.79
N LEU A 103 7.53 9.63 -13.62
CA LEU A 103 8.97 9.82 -13.75
C LEU A 103 9.67 9.94 -12.39
N PRO A 104 10.96 9.53 -12.26
CA PRO A 104 11.72 9.58 -11.02
C PRO A 104 11.74 10.95 -10.33
N ASN A 105 11.90 12.03 -11.10
CA ASN A 105 11.93 13.40 -10.57
C ASN A 105 10.61 13.82 -9.91
N MET A 106 9.48 13.23 -10.30
CA MET A 106 8.16 13.54 -9.73
C MET A 106 7.97 12.97 -8.32
N VAL A 107 8.66 11.86 -8.02
CA VAL A 107 8.59 11.17 -6.73
C VAL A 107 9.79 11.45 -5.83
N GLN A 108 10.83 12.10 -6.36
CA GLN A 108 12.02 12.45 -5.63
C GLN A 108 11.69 13.32 -4.39
N GLY A 109 12.28 12.94 -3.25
CA GLY A 109 12.09 13.61 -1.97
C GLY A 109 10.80 13.22 -1.23
N LEU A 110 10.01 12.27 -1.74
CA LEU A 110 8.99 11.61 -0.92
C LEU A 110 9.67 10.70 0.12
N ALA A 111 9.10 10.65 1.33
CA ALA A 111 9.73 9.99 2.47
C ALA A 111 9.59 8.46 2.48
N THR A 112 8.80 7.88 1.57
CA THR A 112 8.53 6.44 1.55
C THR A 112 9.77 5.63 1.18
N PRO A 113 10.13 4.60 1.96
CA PRO A 113 11.37 3.84 1.74
C PRO A 113 11.57 3.26 0.34
N MET A 114 10.50 2.82 -0.32
CA MET A 114 10.58 2.26 -1.68
C MET A 114 11.02 3.28 -2.73
N LEU A 115 10.88 4.59 -2.44
CA LEU A 115 11.22 5.68 -3.34
C LEU A 115 12.60 6.29 -3.07
N ARG A 116 13.43 5.65 -2.23
CA ARG A 116 14.80 6.14 -1.98
C ARG A 116 15.68 6.09 -3.24
N CYS A 117 15.45 5.10 -4.10
CA CYS A 117 16.10 4.92 -5.41
C CYS A 117 15.03 4.61 -6.47
N PRO A 118 14.25 5.60 -6.93
CA PRO A 118 13.08 5.35 -7.77
C PRO A 118 13.50 5.12 -9.23
N SER A 119 13.71 3.87 -9.63
CA SER A 119 13.95 3.51 -11.04
C SER A 119 12.71 3.72 -11.90
N GLN A 120 12.90 4.00 -13.19
CA GLN A 120 11.76 4.07 -14.12
C GLN A 120 11.00 2.74 -14.15
N ARG A 121 11.72 1.61 -14.10
CA ARG A 121 11.12 0.26 -14.09
C ARG A 121 10.27 0.00 -12.86
N LEU A 122 10.68 0.51 -11.69
CA LEU A 122 9.88 0.44 -10.46
C LEU A 122 8.57 1.23 -10.60
N LEU A 123 8.66 2.45 -11.13
CA LEU A 123 7.52 3.33 -11.33
C LEU A 123 6.55 2.80 -12.40
N ASP A 124 7.08 2.23 -13.48
CA ASP A 124 6.28 1.55 -14.51
C ASP A 124 5.52 0.35 -13.94
N ARG A 125 6.17 -0.45 -13.07
CA ARG A 125 5.50 -1.55 -12.37
C ARG A 125 4.40 -1.03 -11.44
N LEU A 126 4.66 0.06 -10.73
CA LEU A 126 3.67 0.70 -9.86
C LEU A 126 2.43 1.13 -10.63
N VAL A 127 2.61 1.87 -11.74
CA VAL A 127 1.47 2.34 -12.56
C VAL A 127 0.72 1.14 -13.15
N ARG A 128 1.46 0.14 -13.66
CA ARG A 128 0.86 -1.08 -14.23
C ARG A 128 0.00 -1.86 -13.24
N ARG A 129 0.37 -1.87 -11.96
CA ARG A 129 -0.27 -2.68 -10.91
C ARG A 129 -1.25 -1.91 -10.03
N TYR A 130 -1.41 -0.60 -10.24
CA TYR A 130 -2.27 0.22 -9.42
C TYR A 130 -3.74 -0.15 -9.62
N ALA A 131 -4.35 -0.77 -8.61
CA ALA A 131 -5.68 -1.38 -8.66
C ALA A 131 -6.82 -0.38 -8.33
N GLU A 132 -6.49 0.88 -8.06
CA GLU A 132 -7.48 1.93 -7.76
C GLU A 132 -7.95 2.68 -9.02
N VAL A 133 -7.65 2.13 -10.20
CA VAL A 133 -8.14 2.59 -11.51
C VAL A 133 -8.83 1.44 -12.25
N ALA A 134 -9.78 1.77 -13.13
CA ALA A 134 -10.59 0.76 -13.84
C ALA A 134 -9.78 -0.07 -14.85
N ASP A 135 -8.79 0.54 -15.50
CA ASP A 135 -8.05 -0.06 -16.63
C ASP A 135 -6.56 -0.25 -16.32
N ALA A 136 -6.26 -0.94 -15.23
CA ALA A 136 -4.88 -1.27 -14.85
C ALA A 136 -4.20 -2.15 -15.92
N GLY A 137 -2.87 -2.10 -15.99
CA GLY A 137 -2.06 -2.92 -16.92
C GLY A 137 -1.18 -2.12 -17.89
N SER A 138 -1.42 -0.81 -18.01
CA SER A 138 -0.53 0.08 -18.76
C SER A 138 0.56 0.69 -17.87
N VAL A 139 1.71 1.00 -18.45
CA VAL A 139 2.75 1.83 -17.78
C VAL A 139 2.44 3.33 -17.90
N GLN A 140 1.47 3.69 -18.75
CA GLN A 140 1.05 5.07 -18.95
C GLN A 140 -0.16 5.43 -18.09
N MET A 141 -0.13 6.63 -17.52
CA MET A 141 -1.22 7.24 -16.75
C MET A 141 -2.25 7.98 -17.62
N LYS A 142 -2.34 7.72 -18.93
CA LYS A 142 -3.28 8.41 -19.82
C LYS A 142 -4.75 8.20 -19.43
N HIS A 143 -5.06 7.03 -18.88
CA HIS A 143 -6.40 6.66 -18.42
C HIS A 143 -6.67 7.09 -16.97
N PHE A 144 -5.66 7.60 -16.25
CA PHE A 144 -5.84 8.06 -14.88
C PHE A 144 -6.57 9.40 -14.90
N THR A 145 -7.66 9.50 -14.14
CA THR A 145 -8.25 10.80 -13.87
C THR A 145 -7.35 11.62 -12.95
N GLU A 146 -7.56 12.93 -12.92
CA GLU A 146 -6.93 13.82 -11.94
C GLU A 146 -7.09 13.35 -10.48
N ARG A 147 -8.22 12.70 -10.16
CA ARG A 147 -8.46 12.15 -8.82
C ARG A 147 -7.60 10.91 -8.57
N ASP A 148 -7.39 10.08 -9.58
CA ASP A 148 -6.57 8.86 -9.46
C ASP A 148 -5.10 9.21 -9.29
N LYS A 149 -4.61 10.19 -10.07
CA LYS A 149 -3.28 10.77 -9.92
C LYS A 149 -3.06 11.34 -8.52
N LEU A 150 -4.06 12.06 -8.00
CA LEU A 150 -3.99 12.65 -6.66
C LEU A 150 -3.97 11.60 -5.54
N ARG A 151 -4.78 10.53 -5.66
CA ARG A 151 -4.76 9.39 -4.72
C ARG A 151 -3.43 8.66 -4.74
N LEU A 152 -2.86 8.45 -5.92
CA LEU A 152 -1.56 7.81 -6.05
C LEU A 152 -0.46 8.66 -5.38
N LEU A 153 -0.42 9.97 -5.67
CA LEU A 153 0.53 10.88 -5.02
C LEU A 153 0.34 10.89 -3.50
N TYR A 154 -0.90 10.97 -3.02
CA TYR A 154 -1.21 10.94 -1.59
C TYR A 154 -0.69 9.66 -0.93
N THR A 155 -0.97 8.50 -1.54
CA THR A 155 -0.53 7.20 -1.01
C THR A 155 1.00 7.11 -0.96
N LEU A 156 1.68 7.52 -2.04
CA LEU A 156 3.15 7.57 -2.10
C LEU A 156 3.77 8.52 -1.09
N ALA A 157 3.08 9.61 -0.73
CA ALA A 157 3.56 10.58 0.23
C ALA A 157 3.34 10.14 1.68
N VAL A 158 2.28 9.37 1.95
CA VAL A 158 1.83 9.06 3.31
C VAL A 158 2.28 7.67 3.77
N ASN A 159 2.01 6.62 2.97
CA ASN A 159 2.44 5.26 3.29
C ASN A 159 2.32 4.36 2.05
N GLN A 160 3.42 3.70 1.70
CA GLN A 160 3.55 2.82 0.54
C GLN A 160 2.89 1.44 0.70
N HIS A 161 2.51 1.04 1.91
CA HIS A 161 2.07 -0.32 2.21
C HIS A 161 1.03 -0.89 1.20
N PRO A 162 -0.10 -0.22 0.89
CA PRO A 162 -1.05 -0.76 -0.09
C PRO A 162 -0.48 -0.87 -1.50
N LEU A 163 0.51 -0.04 -1.87
CA LEU A 163 1.16 -0.10 -3.18
C LEU A 163 2.07 -1.32 -3.28
N LEU A 164 2.79 -1.68 -2.22
CA LEU A 164 3.63 -2.89 -2.24
C LEU A 164 2.80 -4.16 -2.39
N LEU A 165 1.67 -4.28 -1.69
CA LEU A 165 0.77 -5.42 -1.83
C LEU A 165 0.19 -5.55 -3.24
N GLN A 166 -0.03 -4.41 -3.93
CA GLN A 166 -0.50 -4.39 -5.33
C GLN A 166 0.62 -4.71 -6.32
N MET A 167 1.81 -4.13 -6.11
CA MET A 167 2.97 -4.29 -6.98
C MET A 167 3.55 -5.71 -6.90
N PHE A 168 3.46 -6.36 -5.75
CA PHE A 168 4.07 -7.66 -5.49
C PHE A 168 2.99 -8.62 -4.94
N PRO A 169 2.04 -9.05 -5.78
CA PRO A 169 0.90 -9.81 -5.28
C PRO A 169 1.32 -11.23 -4.89
N GLY A 170 0.72 -11.77 -3.82
CA GLY A 170 0.99 -13.12 -3.36
C GLY A 170 0.65 -14.22 -4.38
N THR A 171 -0.27 -13.95 -5.32
CA THR A 171 -0.57 -14.83 -6.46
C THR A 171 0.60 -15.00 -7.42
N GLU A 172 1.60 -14.10 -7.37
CA GLU A 172 2.86 -14.19 -8.13
C GLU A 172 4.01 -14.75 -7.27
N GLY A 173 3.71 -15.34 -6.11
CA GLY A 173 4.69 -15.95 -5.22
C GLY A 173 5.33 -15.00 -4.20
N TRP A 174 4.90 -13.74 -4.14
CA TRP A 174 5.42 -12.77 -3.18
C TRP A 174 4.86 -13.00 -1.76
N PRO A 175 5.63 -12.69 -0.70
CA PRO A 175 5.24 -12.94 0.68
C PRO A 175 4.32 -11.85 1.24
N PHE A 176 3.36 -11.36 0.45
CA PHE A 176 2.38 -10.35 0.88
C PHE A 176 0.96 -10.91 0.84
N PRO A 177 0.09 -10.55 1.81
CA PRO A 177 -1.30 -10.99 1.80
C PRO A 177 -2.03 -10.40 0.60
N ARG A 178 -3.09 -11.08 0.14
CA ARG A 178 -3.90 -10.58 -0.97
C ARG A 178 -4.61 -9.29 -0.56
N TYR A 179 -4.31 -8.22 -1.29
CA TYR A 179 -5.03 -6.94 -1.24
C TYR A 179 -6.35 -7.05 -1.99
N TYR A 180 -7.44 -6.64 -1.34
CA TYR A 180 -8.78 -6.64 -1.92
C TYR A 180 -9.20 -5.26 -2.45
N GLY A 181 -8.62 -4.19 -1.91
CA GLY A 181 -8.95 -2.83 -2.31
C GLY A 181 -8.95 -1.86 -1.13
N SER A 182 -9.37 -0.64 -1.42
CA SER A 182 -9.47 0.42 -0.42
C SER A 182 -10.76 1.24 -0.58
N CYS A 183 -11.17 1.85 0.52
CA CYS A 183 -12.25 2.81 0.54
C CYS A 183 -11.93 3.95 1.49
N GLY A 184 -11.72 5.15 0.94
CA GLY A 184 -11.24 6.26 1.73
C GLY A 184 -9.83 5.98 2.25
N ARG A 185 -9.63 6.14 3.55
CA ARG A 185 -8.35 5.88 4.23
C ARG A 185 -8.26 4.46 4.80
N MET A 186 -9.25 3.62 4.51
CA MET A 186 -9.28 2.22 4.89
C MET A 186 -8.84 1.34 3.73
N MET A 187 -8.11 0.30 4.05
CA MET A 187 -7.67 -0.74 3.13
C MET A 187 -8.03 -2.12 3.67
N VAL A 188 -8.22 -3.05 2.74
CA VAL A 188 -8.74 -4.39 3.00
C VAL A 188 -7.80 -5.42 2.41
N TRP A 189 -7.38 -6.39 3.23
CA TRP A 189 -6.58 -7.52 2.78
C TRP A 189 -6.92 -8.80 3.57
N THR A 190 -6.32 -9.91 3.18
CA THR A 190 -6.57 -11.22 3.80
C THR A 190 -6.25 -11.23 5.30
N SER A 191 -7.11 -11.85 6.12
CA SER A 191 -6.85 -12.01 7.55
C SER A 191 -5.63 -12.88 7.83
N THR A 192 -4.91 -12.58 8.91
CA THR A 192 -3.69 -13.29 9.33
C THR A 192 -3.63 -13.38 10.85
N ARG A 193 -2.73 -14.23 11.36
CA ARG A 193 -2.43 -14.36 12.78
C ARG A 193 -1.02 -13.83 13.07
N PRO A 194 -0.87 -12.79 13.93
CA PRO A 194 0.45 -12.23 14.25
C PRO A 194 1.42 -13.30 14.76
N ILE A 195 2.71 -13.19 14.40
CA ILE A 195 3.71 -14.20 14.78
C ILE A 195 3.84 -14.39 16.30
N ARG A 196 3.58 -13.34 17.09
CA ARG A 196 3.56 -13.41 18.56
C ARG A 196 2.60 -14.45 19.12
N SER A 197 1.54 -14.79 18.38
CA SER A 197 0.59 -15.85 18.78
C SER A 197 1.25 -17.23 18.85
N ALA A 198 2.40 -17.42 18.21
CA ALA A 198 3.15 -18.67 18.20
C ALA A 198 4.27 -18.75 19.24
N TYR A 199 4.46 -17.74 20.10
CA TYR A 199 5.54 -17.74 21.09
C TYR A 199 5.38 -18.85 22.14
N GLY A 200 4.13 -19.20 22.47
CA GLY A 200 3.79 -20.34 23.34
C GLY A 200 3.67 -21.68 22.61
N SER A 201 3.92 -21.73 21.29
CA SER A 201 3.79 -22.95 20.50
C SER A 201 4.99 -23.90 20.68
N SER A 202 4.84 -25.12 20.16
CA SER A 202 5.91 -26.13 20.15
C SER A 202 7.22 -25.61 19.54
N LEU A 203 8.34 -26.26 19.89
CA LEU A 203 9.64 -25.94 19.28
C LEU A 203 9.61 -26.12 17.75
N GLU A 204 8.95 -27.17 17.27
CA GLU A 204 8.79 -27.45 15.83
C GLU A 204 8.09 -26.30 15.11
N THR A 205 6.96 -25.82 15.63
CA THR A 205 6.23 -24.68 15.06
C THR A 205 7.09 -23.41 15.03
N ARG A 206 7.83 -23.14 16.12
CA ARG A 206 8.70 -21.95 16.18
C ARG A 206 9.90 -22.06 15.24
N ALA A 207 10.47 -23.26 15.10
CA ALA A 207 11.57 -23.54 14.18
C ALA A 207 11.13 -23.40 12.71
N ASP A 208 9.95 -23.91 12.36
CA ASP A 208 9.37 -23.73 11.03
C ASP A 208 9.13 -22.24 10.71
N MET A 209 8.55 -21.46 11.63
CA MET A 209 8.38 -20.02 11.41
C MET A 209 9.71 -19.27 11.23
N ALA A 210 10.74 -19.62 12.02
CA ALA A 210 12.07 -19.04 11.85
C ALA A 210 12.67 -19.39 10.49
N TYR A 211 12.50 -20.64 10.04
CA TYR A 211 12.93 -21.09 8.72
C TYR A 211 12.21 -20.34 7.59
N GLN A 212 10.90 -20.15 7.71
CA GLN A 212 10.11 -19.37 6.76
C GLN A 212 10.53 -17.89 6.71
N LEU A 213 10.83 -17.26 7.85
CA LEU A 213 11.35 -15.88 7.91
C LEU A 213 12.65 -15.72 7.13
N LEU A 214 13.58 -16.67 7.26
CA LEU A 214 14.83 -16.68 6.50
C LEU A 214 14.56 -16.83 5.00
N HIS A 215 13.67 -17.74 4.61
CA HIS A 215 13.28 -17.94 3.21
C HIS A 215 12.63 -16.70 2.60
N VAL A 216 11.71 -16.07 3.32
CA VAL A 216 11.08 -14.81 2.91
C VAL A 216 12.15 -13.73 2.70
N THR A 217 13.06 -13.56 3.66
CA THR A 217 14.14 -12.57 3.59
C THR A 217 15.06 -12.81 2.38
N LEU A 218 15.41 -14.07 2.11
CA LEU A 218 16.20 -14.44 0.93
C LEU A 218 15.45 -14.11 -0.37
N GLY A 219 14.17 -14.46 -0.48
CA GLY A 219 13.35 -14.19 -1.67
C GLY A 219 13.15 -12.70 -1.96
N LEU A 220 13.13 -11.85 -0.91
CA LEU A 220 13.11 -10.40 -1.08
C LEU A 220 14.38 -9.87 -1.77
N SER A 221 15.54 -10.46 -1.49
CA SER A 221 16.83 -10.06 -2.08
C SER A 221 17.12 -10.70 -3.45
N ALA A 222 16.60 -11.91 -3.67
CA ALA A 222 16.86 -12.73 -4.86
C ALA A 222 15.53 -13.19 -5.47
N ASN A 223 15.10 -12.49 -6.51
CA ASN A 223 13.87 -12.79 -7.24
C ASN A 223 14.05 -12.57 -8.75
N SER A 224 13.13 -13.16 -9.52
CA SER A 224 13.09 -13.08 -10.99
C SER A 224 12.91 -11.65 -11.51
N LEU A 225 12.33 -10.75 -10.72
CA LEU A 225 12.17 -9.35 -11.09
C LEU A 225 13.41 -8.52 -10.83
N ARG A 226 14.48 -9.05 -10.22
CA ARG A 226 15.73 -8.29 -9.97
C ARG A 226 15.49 -6.99 -9.20
N PHE A 227 14.52 -7.00 -8.29
CA PHE A 227 14.33 -5.93 -7.30
C PHE A 227 14.82 -6.44 -5.95
N SER A 228 15.75 -5.73 -5.30
CA SER A 228 16.11 -6.03 -3.92
C SER A 228 15.14 -5.32 -2.99
N LEU A 229 14.26 -6.07 -2.34
CA LEU A 229 13.41 -5.55 -1.26
C LEU A 229 14.17 -5.71 0.05
N TYR A 230 14.18 -4.67 0.88
CA TYR A 230 14.92 -4.69 2.15
C TYR A 230 14.14 -3.98 3.25
N TYR A 231 14.36 -4.39 4.49
CA TYR A 231 13.74 -3.77 5.66
C TYR A 231 14.54 -2.53 6.08
N THR A 232 13.89 -1.37 6.21
CA THR A 232 14.52 -0.21 6.88
C THR A 232 14.40 -0.30 8.40
N SER A 233 13.40 -1.03 8.88
CA SER A 233 13.20 -1.41 10.27
C SER A 233 12.32 -2.65 10.33
N VAL A 234 12.47 -3.45 11.39
CA VAL A 234 11.76 -4.71 11.58
C VAL A 234 11.10 -4.70 12.95
N THR A 235 9.82 -5.08 13.01
CA THR A 235 9.04 -5.25 14.25
C THR A 235 8.28 -6.56 14.19
N GLU A 236 7.85 -7.08 15.34
CA GLU A 236 7.10 -8.34 15.40
C GLU A 236 5.74 -8.27 14.67
N ASP A 237 5.08 -7.12 14.70
CA ASP A 237 3.79 -6.90 14.04
C ASP A 237 3.88 -6.89 12.51
N MET A 238 5.09 -6.85 11.95
CA MET A 238 5.34 -6.90 10.52
C MET A 238 5.02 -8.27 9.91
N PHE A 239 5.07 -9.34 10.72
CA PHE A 239 4.94 -10.71 10.25
C PHE A 239 3.73 -11.41 10.86
N ALA A 240 3.06 -12.19 10.03
CA ALA A 240 1.92 -12.98 10.44
C ALA A 240 1.81 -14.25 9.58
N THR A 241 1.04 -15.22 10.04
CA THR A 241 0.76 -16.44 9.28
C THR A 241 -0.67 -16.46 8.77
N LEU A 242 -0.89 -17.14 7.65
CA LEU A 242 -2.22 -17.58 7.23
C LEU A 242 -2.66 -18.83 8.01
N GLU A 243 -3.89 -19.29 7.77
CA GLU A 243 -4.45 -20.48 8.41
C GLU A 243 -3.68 -21.76 8.08
N ASP A 244 -3.04 -21.81 6.91
CA ASP A 244 -2.17 -22.91 6.46
C ASP A 244 -0.76 -22.88 7.09
N GLY A 245 -0.49 -21.93 8.00
CA GLY A 245 0.81 -21.77 8.66
C GLY A 245 1.86 -21.04 7.84
N LYS A 246 1.55 -20.62 6.61
CA LYS A 246 2.50 -19.90 5.76
C LYS A 246 2.70 -18.48 6.23
N LEU A 247 3.96 -18.03 6.32
CA LEU A 247 4.37 -16.73 6.82
C LEU A 247 4.35 -15.65 5.73
N PHE A 248 3.83 -14.48 6.09
CA PHE A 248 3.69 -13.31 5.24
C PHE A 248 4.15 -12.04 5.96
N ILE A 249 4.50 -11.05 5.15
CA ILE A 249 4.74 -9.68 5.56
C ILE A 249 3.41 -8.91 5.47
N VAL A 250 2.88 -8.53 6.63
CA VAL A 250 1.57 -7.86 6.75
C VAL A 250 1.67 -6.37 7.00
N ASP A 251 2.85 -5.86 7.34
CA ASP A 251 3.18 -4.43 7.27
C ASP A 251 4.33 -4.26 6.28
N ALA A 252 4.15 -3.40 5.29
CA ALA A 252 5.13 -3.13 4.24
C ALA A 252 5.55 -1.65 4.21
N SER A 253 5.17 -0.89 5.24
CA SER A 253 5.44 0.54 5.35
C SER A 253 6.92 0.89 5.44
N THR A 254 7.75 -0.07 5.88
CA THR A 254 9.21 0.08 6.10
C THR A 254 10.07 -0.67 5.08
N ILE A 255 9.50 -1.14 3.97
CA ILE A 255 10.25 -1.87 2.94
C ILE A 255 10.83 -0.92 1.91
N GLY A 256 12.15 -0.86 1.81
CA GLY A 256 12.84 -0.21 0.71
C GLY A 256 12.95 -1.12 -0.52
N ILE A 257 13.15 -0.51 -1.69
CA ILE A 257 13.35 -1.22 -2.95
C ILE A 257 14.57 -0.65 -3.67
N ILE A 258 15.40 -1.54 -4.20
CA ILE A 258 16.50 -1.21 -5.10
C ILE A 258 16.30 -1.97 -6.40
N ASP A 259 16.35 -1.26 -7.51
CA ASP A 259 16.41 -1.88 -8.83
C ASP A 259 17.83 -2.34 -9.15
N GLN A 260 18.05 -3.66 -9.18
CA GLN A 260 19.37 -4.22 -9.42
C GLN A 260 19.80 -4.13 -10.89
N LEU A 261 18.89 -3.93 -11.85
CA LEU A 261 19.22 -3.83 -13.27
C LEU A 261 19.72 -2.44 -13.65
N GLU A 262 19.10 -1.40 -13.11
CA GLU A 262 19.51 -0.01 -13.36
C GLU A 262 20.88 0.29 -12.72
N GLY A 263 21.13 -0.24 -11.51
CA GLY A 263 22.43 -0.11 -10.85
C GLY A 263 23.59 -0.78 -11.60
N THR A 264 23.33 -1.92 -12.26
CA THR A 264 24.37 -2.58 -13.10
C THR A 264 24.67 -1.82 -14.37
N LEU A 265 23.67 -1.19 -15.02
CA LEU A 265 23.86 -0.41 -16.24
C LEU A 265 24.74 0.83 -15.98
N ALA A 266 24.50 1.54 -14.88
CA ALA A 266 25.32 2.68 -14.47
C ALA A 266 26.78 2.26 -14.19
N ALA A 267 26.99 1.18 -13.44
CA ALA A 267 28.33 0.68 -13.13
C ALA A 267 29.10 0.20 -14.38
N SER A 268 28.41 -0.42 -15.35
CA SER A 268 29.05 -0.83 -16.62
C SER A 268 29.40 0.34 -17.54
N LEU A 269 28.68 1.47 -17.45
CA LEU A 269 29.03 2.69 -18.18
C LEU A 269 30.23 3.40 -17.55
N GLU A 270 30.35 3.40 -16.22
CA GLU A 270 31.49 3.98 -15.50
C GLU A 270 32.77 3.13 -15.62
N ALA A 271 32.66 1.81 -15.71
CA ALA A 271 33.82 0.93 -15.94
C ALA A 271 34.31 0.90 -17.40
N GLY A 272 33.57 1.54 -18.32
CA GLY A 272 33.90 1.67 -19.75
C GLY A 272 34.55 3.00 -20.14
N THR A 273 34.83 3.87 -19.16
CA THR A 273 35.54 5.16 -19.31
C THR A 273 36.87 5.14 -18.57
#